data_AF-A0AAU8CAV6-F1
#
_entry.id   AF-A0AAU8CAV6-F1
#
_cell.length_a   1.000
_cell.length_b   1.000
_cell.length_c   1.000
_cell.angle_alpha   90.00
_cell.angle_beta   90.00
_cell.angle_gamma   90.00
#
_symmetry.space_group_name_H-M   'P 1'
#
loop_
_entity.id
_entity.type
_entity.pdbx_description
1 polymer ?
#
loop_
_entity_poly.entity_id
_entity_poly.type
_entity_poly.pdbx_seq_one_letter_code
_entity_poly.pdbx_strand_id
1 'polypeptide(L)'
;MSRSQREARSVRRNAVVGWSLLGAVLVSAAYSTATGDRLWAVFEAAFVGIAALPALASRDWRVLVPWPLLAVGALAVVGQTLGFHEELTAYTAVAAFALVGVAELEAYTRVEMSRRFTIAFAAMATMAVQGVWTVGRFAADRTLGTDYVASQASVQWDFLFVTVVAAVVGVAFELYFGRADGGGSQEEPAVSDP
;
A
#
# COMPACT_ATOMS: atom_id res chain seq x y z
N MET A 1 33.62 -5.00 6.15
CA MET A 1 32.55 -4.79 5.13
C MET A 1 32.12 -3.32 5.19
N SER A 2 32.27 -2.56 4.10
CA SER A 2 32.01 -1.11 4.07
C SER A 2 30.50 -0.78 4.15
N ARG A 3 30.15 0.41 4.66
CA ARG A 3 28.76 0.89 4.84
C ARG A 3 27.97 0.88 3.52
N SER A 4 28.62 1.30 2.43
CA SER A 4 28.07 1.31 1.06
C SER A 4 27.66 -0.07 0.53
N GLN A 5 28.40 -1.14 0.87
CA GLN A 5 28.04 -2.50 0.45
C GLN A 5 26.82 -3.06 1.21
N ARG A 6 26.59 -2.60 2.45
CA ARG A 6 25.41 -2.98 3.23
C ARG A 6 24.15 -2.30 2.70
N GLU A 7 24.24 -1.02 2.36
CA GLU A 7 23.15 -0.23 1.75
C GLU A 7 22.78 -0.76 0.36
N ALA A 8 23.75 -1.02 -0.52
CA ALA A 8 23.46 -1.59 -1.84
C ALA A 8 22.79 -2.97 -1.74
N ARG A 9 23.16 -3.79 -0.74
CA ARG A 9 22.54 -5.09 -0.49
C ARG A 9 21.13 -4.96 0.07
N SER A 10 20.87 -4.01 0.98
CA SER A 10 19.53 -3.81 1.53
C SER A 10 18.55 -3.30 0.48
N VAL A 11 18.99 -2.36 -0.37
CA VAL A 11 18.21 -1.85 -1.51
C VAL A 11 17.89 -2.97 -2.50
N ARG A 12 18.89 -3.77 -2.88
CA ARG A 12 18.67 -4.91 -3.77
C ARG A 12 17.72 -5.95 -3.16
N ARG A 13 17.84 -6.23 -1.86
CA ARG A 13 16.93 -7.15 -1.16
C ARG A 13 15.50 -6.61 -1.14
N ASN A 14 15.33 -5.31 -0.85
CA ASN A 14 14.02 -4.65 -0.89
C ASN A 14 13.35 -4.83 -2.25
N ALA A 15 14.10 -4.56 -3.31
CA ALA A 15 13.60 -4.67 -4.68
C ALA A 15 13.23 -6.11 -5.06
N VAL A 16 14.07 -7.10 -4.74
CA VAL A 16 13.77 -8.50 -5.05
C VAL A 16 12.48 -8.95 -4.35
N VAL A 17 12.32 -8.65 -3.07
CA VAL A 17 11.11 -9.00 -2.32
C VAL A 17 9.90 -8.23 -2.86
N GLY A 18 10.04 -6.92 -3.09
CA GLY A 18 8.98 -6.08 -3.66
C GLY A 18 8.47 -6.59 -5.00
N TRP A 19 9.37 -6.83 -5.97
CA TRP A 19 8.98 -7.38 -7.27
C TRP A 19 8.36 -8.78 -7.17
N SER A 20 8.80 -9.61 -6.23
CA SER A 20 8.20 -10.93 -6.00
C SER A 20 6.75 -10.81 -5.51
N LEU A 21 6.49 -9.85 -4.60
CA LEU A 21 5.15 -9.53 -4.12
C LEU A 21 4.26 -8.97 -5.24
N LEU A 22 4.77 -8.03 -6.04
CA LEU A 22 4.03 -7.51 -7.20
C LEU A 22 3.76 -8.60 -8.25
N GLY A 23 4.70 -9.51 -8.46
CA GLY A 23 4.51 -10.69 -9.32
C GLY A 23 3.38 -11.59 -8.82
N ALA A 24 3.29 -11.82 -7.50
CA ALA A 24 2.17 -12.58 -6.93
C ALA A 24 0.82 -11.89 -7.14
N VAL A 25 0.77 -10.55 -6.99
CA VAL A 25 -0.44 -9.77 -7.30
C VAL A 25 -0.80 -9.84 -8.78
N LEU A 26 0.17 -9.84 -9.70
CA LEU A 26 -0.10 -10.01 -11.13
C LEU A 26 -0.65 -11.40 -11.48
N VAL A 27 -0.15 -12.45 -10.82
CA VAL A 27 -0.72 -13.80 -10.96
C VAL A 27 -2.16 -13.84 -10.44
N SER A 28 -2.41 -13.17 -9.30
CA SER A 28 -3.75 -12.99 -8.74
C SER A 28 -4.67 -12.23 -9.72
N ALA A 29 -4.21 -11.14 -10.34
CA ALA A 29 -4.94 -10.41 -11.38
C ALA A 29 -5.31 -11.28 -12.58
N ALA A 30 -4.40 -12.13 -13.04
CA ALA A 30 -4.68 -13.09 -14.10
C ALA A 30 -5.75 -14.12 -13.67
N TYR A 31 -5.71 -14.58 -12.42
CA TYR A 31 -6.72 -15.46 -11.86
C TYR A 31 -8.09 -14.78 -11.76
N SER A 32 -8.17 -13.58 -11.19
CA SER A 32 -9.40 -12.77 -11.09
C SER A 32 -10.01 -12.51 -12.46
N THR A 33 -9.18 -12.24 -13.47
CA THR A 33 -9.63 -12.09 -14.86
C THR A 33 -10.24 -13.39 -15.41
N ALA A 34 -9.61 -14.53 -15.12
CA ALA A 34 -10.06 -15.84 -15.58
C ALA A 34 -11.34 -16.31 -14.88
N THR A 35 -11.55 -15.93 -13.62
CA THR A 35 -12.78 -16.25 -12.85
C THR A 35 -13.92 -15.25 -13.06
N GLY A 36 -13.65 -14.14 -13.76
CA GLY A 36 -14.66 -13.16 -14.15
C GLY A 36 -14.77 -11.93 -13.24
N ASP A 37 -13.98 -11.85 -12.18
CA ASP A 37 -13.92 -10.67 -11.29
C ASP A 37 -13.02 -9.57 -11.89
N ARG A 38 -13.53 -8.97 -12.98
CA ARG A 38 -12.77 -7.99 -13.77
C ARG A 38 -12.50 -6.71 -13.00
N LEU A 39 -13.43 -6.27 -12.15
CA LEU A 39 -13.26 -5.04 -11.39
C LEU A 39 -12.14 -5.19 -10.36
N TRP A 40 -12.07 -6.35 -9.70
CA TRP A 40 -10.95 -6.67 -8.83
C TRP A 40 -9.64 -6.78 -9.60
N ALA A 41 -9.61 -7.48 -10.74
CA ALA A 41 -8.40 -7.56 -11.57
C ALA A 41 -7.85 -6.18 -11.98
N VAL A 42 -8.74 -5.21 -12.25
CA VAL A 42 -8.35 -3.81 -12.52
C VAL A 42 -7.74 -3.15 -11.28
N PHE A 43 -8.30 -3.39 -10.09
CA PHE A 43 -7.72 -2.90 -8.83
C PHE A 43 -6.32 -3.47 -8.60
N GLU A 44 -6.14 -4.77 -8.80
CA GLU A 44 -4.85 -5.47 -8.67
C GLU A 44 -3.80 -4.90 -9.63
N ALA A 45 -4.19 -4.70 -10.90
CA ALA A 45 -3.34 -4.07 -11.90
C ALA A 45 -2.99 -2.62 -11.54
N ALA A 46 -3.94 -1.84 -11.01
CA ALA A 46 -3.70 -0.48 -10.56
C ALA A 46 -2.73 -0.44 -9.37
N PHE A 47 -2.86 -1.37 -8.41
CA PHE A 47 -1.95 -1.48 -7.27
C PHE A 47 -0.52 -1.73 -7.73
N VAL A 48 -0.32 -2.69 -8.65
CA VAL A 48 0.99 -2.97 -9.23
C VAL A 48 1.52 -1.78 -10.02
N GLY A 49 0.64 -1.13 -10.80
CA GLY A 49 0.97 0.05 -11.59
C GLY A 49 1.52 1.17 -10.72
N ILE A 50 0.80 1.55 -9.66
CA ILE A 50 1.25 2.57 -8.70
C ILE A 50 2.55 2.15 -8.04
N ALA A 51 2.60 0.97 -7.42
CA ALA A 51 3.79 0.52 -6.69
C ALA A 51 5.06 0.43 -7.56
N ALA A 52 4.91 0.23 -8.87
CA ALA A 52 6.01 0.20 -9.83
C ALA A 52 6.39 1.59 -10.39
N LEU A 53 5.58 2.64 -10.18
CA LEU A 53 5.84 3.99 -10.67
C LEU A 53 7.25 4.50 -10.30
N PRO A 54 7.76 4.30 -9.08
CA PRO A 54 9.11 4.75 -8.71
C PRO A 54 10.19 4.13 -9.60
N ALA A 55 10.09 2.83 -9.88
CA ALA A 55 11.01 2.10 -10.72
C ALA A 55 10.92 2.54 -12.19
N LEU A 56 9.71 2.79 -12.68
CA LEU A 56 9.45 3.26 -14.04
C LEU A 56 9.98 4.69 -14.25
N ALA A 57 9.71 5.60 -13.30
CA ALA A 57 10.11 7.00 -13.37
C ALA A 57 11.63 7.19 -13.23
N SER A 58 12.26 6.46 -12.30
CA SER A 58 13.71 6.50 -12.10
C SER A 58 14.49 5.67 -13.11
N ARG A 59 13.82 4.80 -13.87
CA ARG A 59 14.43 3.75 -14.72
C ARG A 59 15.41 2.85 -13.95
N ASP A 60 15.19 2.69 -12.65
CA ASP A 60 15.95 1.77 -11.80
C ASP A 60 14.98 0.83 -11.09
N TRP A 61 15.02 -0.45 -11.47
CA TRP A 61 14.20 -1.51 -10.88
C TRP A 61 14.40 -1.67 -9.37
N ARG A 62 15.48 -1.12 -8.82
CA ARG A 62 15.78 -1.20 -7.38
C ARG A 62 15.00 -0.20 -6.55
N VAL A 63 14.44 0.84 -7.18
CA VAL A 63 13.69 1.90 -6.53
C VAL A 63 12.24 1.45 -6.40
N LEU A 64 11.90 0.90 -5.24
CA LEU A 64 10.58 0.42 -4.89
C LEU A 64 10.24 0.89 -3.48
N VAL A 65 8.95 1.09 -3.23
CA VAL A 65 8.39 1.31 -1.90
C VAL A 65 8.87 0.16 -0.97
N PRO A 66 9.10 0.43 0.33
CA PRO A 66 9.55 -0.59 1.25
C PRO A 66 8.69 -1.86 1.20
N TRP A 67 9.35 -3.01 1.06
CA TRP A 67 8.69 -4.30 0.92
C TRP A 67 7.67 -4.63 2.04
N PRO A 68 7.79 -4.16 3.31
CA PRO A 68 6.75 -4.41 4.31
C PRO A 68 5.42 -3.76 3.94
N LEU A 69 5.44 -2.56 3.32
CA LEU A 69 4.21 -1.91 2.83
C LEU A 69 3.60 -2.72 1.70
N LEU A 70 4.46 -3.12 0.74
CA LEU A 70 4.05 -3.96 -0.38
C LEU A 70 3.53 -5.32 0.08
N ALA A 71 4.07 -5.87 1.17
CA ALA A 71 3.61 -7.14 1.72
C ALA A 71 2.20 -7.01 2.31
N VAL A 72 1.91 -5.95 3.06
CA VAL A 72 0.56 -5.69 3.58
C VAL A 72 -0.44 -5.58 2.42
N GLY A 73 -0.11 -4.78 1.40
CA GLY A 73 -0.97 -4.62 0.22
C GLY A 73 -1.13 -5.92 -0.57
N ALA A 74 -0.03 -6.60 -0.90
CA ALA A 74 -0.08 -7.84 -1.67
C ALA A 74 -0.81 -8.96 -0.94
N LEU A 75 -0.61 -9.12 0.38
CA LEU A 75 -1.32 -10.13 1.16
C LEU A 75 -2.82 -9.83 1.25
N ALA A 76 -3.20 -8.56 1.43
CA ALA A 76 -4.60 -8.17 1.45
C ALA A 76 -5.25 -8.39 0.08
N VAL A 77 -4.56 -7.99 -0.99
CA VAL A 77 -5.04 -8.12 -2.36
C VAL A 77 -5.22 -9.59 -2.77
N VAL A 78 -4.19 -10.40 -2.60
CA VAL A 78 -4.24 -11.83 -2.91
C VAL A 78 -5.21 -12.56 -1.97
N GLY A 79 -5.27 -12.16 -0.70
CA GLY A 79 -6.19 -12.69 0.28
C GLY A 79 -7.65 -12.53 -0.13
N GLN A 80 -8.00 -11.36 -0.70
CA GLN A 80 -9.32 -11.12 -1.27
C GLN A 80 -9.66 -12.13 -2.35
N THR A 81 -8.75 -12.31 -3.32
CA THR A 81 -8.94 -13.21 -4.47
C THR A 81 -9.14 -14.66 -4.04
N LEU A 82 -8.57 -15.04 -2.89
CA LEU A 82 -8.69 -16.38 -2.31
C LEU A 82 -9.91 -16.52 -1.38
N GLY A 83 -10.70 -15.47 -1.15
CA GLY A 83 -11.89 -15.49 -0.30
C GLY A 83 -11.59 -15.44 1.21
N PHE A 84 -10.39 -15.02 1.62
CA PHE A 84 -10.04 -14.94 3.04
C PHE A 84 -10.57 -13.66 3.66
N HIS A 85 -11.61 -13.74 4.50
CA HIS A 85 -12.16 -12.58 5.22
C HIS A 85 -12.40 -11.37 4.30
N GLU A 86 -13.20 -11.58 3.25
CA GLU A 86 -13.38 -10.69 2.08
C GLU A 86 -13.60 -9.21 2.41
N GLU A 87 -14.23 -8.86 3.52
CA GLU A 87 -14.38 -7.45 3.90
C GLU A 87 -13.06 -6.86 4.40
N LEU A 88 -12.38 -7.56 5.32
CA LEU A 88 -11.16 -7.07 5.95
C LEU A 88 -10.01 -6.98 4.95
N THR A 89 -9.88 -7.96 4.07
CA THR A 89 -8.87 -7.95 3.00
C THR A 89 -9.11 -6.82 2.00
N ALA A 90 -10.36 -6.56 1.60
CA ALA A 90 -10.69 -5.45 0.73
C ALA A 90 -10.35 -4.10 1.37
N TYR A 91 -10.75 -3.88 2.63
CA TYR A 91 -10.45 -2.64 3.34
C TYR A 91 -8.94 -2.43 3.51
N THR A 92 -8.21 -3.51 3.83
CA THR A 92 -6.75 -3.46 4.00
C THR A 92 -6.05 -3.20 2.67
N ALA A 93 -6.53 -3.78 1.57
CA ALA A 93 -6.00 -3.56 0.23
C ALA A 93 -6.17 -2.09 -0.20
N VAL A 94 -7.35 -1.50 0.05
CA VAL A 94 -7.63 -0.08 -0.22
C VAL A 94 -6.74 0.83 0.63
N ALA A 95 -6.56 0.54 1.92
CA ALA A 95 -5.66 1.30 2.79
C ALA A 95 -4.20 1.20 2.35
N ALA A 96 -3.73 0.01 1.99
CA ALA A 96 -2.36 -0.21 1.52
C ALA A 96 -2.10 0.49 0.19
N PHE A 97 -3.06 0.42 -0.76
CA PHE A 97 -2.99 1.14 -2.03
C PHE A 97 -2.81 2.65 -1.81
N ALA A 98 -3.63 3.23 -0.92
CA ALA A 98 -3.53 4.64 -0.58
C ALA A 98 -2.17 4.98 0.07
N LEU A 99 -1.69 4.16 1.01
CA LEU A 99 -0.39 4.37 1.66
C LEU A 99 0.79 4.28 0.69
N VAL A 100 0.75 3.37 -0.28
CA VAL A 100 1.76 3.30 -1.36
C VAL A 100 1.77 4.61 -2.13
N GLY A 101 0.60 5.10 -2.56
CA GLY A 101 0.49 6.39 -3.25
C GLY A 101 0.97 7.57 -2.41
N VAL A 102 0.66 7.60 -1.10
CA VAL A 102 1.13 8.64 -0.18
C VAL A 102 2.65 8.59 -0.03
N ALA A 103 3.22 7.41 0.16
CA ALA A 103 4.67 7.23 0.30
C ALA A 103 5.41 7.67 -0.96
N GLU A 104 4.83 7.42 -2.14
CA GLU A 104 5.40 7.91 -3.39
C GLU A 104 5.26 9.43 -3.55
N LEU A 105 4.11 10.01 -3.19
CA LEU A 105 3.95 11.46 -3.19
C LEU A 105 4.99 12.12 -2.28
N GLU A 106 5.18 11.62 -1.07
CA GLU A 106 6.19 12.15 -0.14
C GLU A 106 7.62 11.99 -0.70
N ALA A 107 7.93 10.86 -1.33
CA ALA A 107 9.25 10.60 -1.90
C ALA A 107 9.58 11.44 -3.15
N TYR A 108 8.58 11.78 -3.96
CA TYR A 108 8.75 12.43 -5.26
C TYR A 108 8.31 13.90 -5.29
N THR A 109 7.76 14.42 -4.21
CA THR A 109 7.40 15.84 -4.07
C THR A 109 8.23 16.51 -2.98
N ARG A 110 8.24 17.85 -2.95
CA ARG A 110 8.93 18.62 -1.91
C ARG A 110 8.08 18.81 -0.64
N VAL A 111 7.06 17.96 -0.44
CA VAL A 111 6.13 18.10 0.69
C VAL A 111 6.78 17.47 1.92
N GLU A 112 7.23 18.29 2.85
CA GLU A 112 7.65 17.84 4.17
C GLU A 112 6.40 17.63 5.04
N MET A 113 6.02 16.37 5.26
CA MET A 113 4.85 16.03 6.06
C MET A 113 5.25 15.76 7.52
N SER A 114 4.60 16.45 8.46
CA SER A 114 4.68 16.02 9.87
C SER A 114 4.00 14.66 10.02
N ARG A 115 4.46 13.82 10.95
CA ARG A 115 3.86 12.50 11.26
C ARG A 115 2.33 12.54 11.40
N ARG A 116 1.79 13.57 12.07
CA ARG A 116 0.33 13.73 12.24
C ARG A 116 -0.38 14.02 10.92
N PHE A 117 0.26 14.83 10.07
CA PHE A 117 -0.26 15.15 8.75
C PHE A 117 -0.21 13.94 7.82
N THR A 118 0.86 13.14 7.83
CA THR A 118 0.95 11.90 7.04
C THR A 118 -0.17 10.93 7.37
N ILE A 119 -0.45 10.69 8.66
CA ILE A 119 -1.56 9.83 9.09
C ILE A 119 -2.91 10.37 8.62
N ALA A 120 -3.16 11.67 8.82
CA ALA A 120 -4.41 12.29 8.41
C ALA A 120 -4.58 12.28 6.88
N PHE A 121 -3.52 12.57 6.14
CA PHE A 121 -3.49 12.55 4.69
C PHE A 121 -3.71 11.14 4.15
N ALA A 122 -3.07 10.12 4.74
CA ALA A 122 -3.30 8.73 4.39
C ALA A 122 -4.75 8.28 4.64
N ALA A 123 -5.36 8.69 5.76
CA ALA A 123 -6.77 8.41 6.02
C ALA A 123 -7.69 9.09 4.97
N MET A 124 -7.43 10.36 4.63
CA MET A 124 -8.17 11.08 3.59
C MET A 124 -7.98 10.44 2.20
N ALA A 125 -6.76 10.09 1.83
CA ALA A 125 -6.45 9.40 0.58
C ALA A 125 -7.14 8.04 0.51
N THR A 126 -7.17 7.29 1.62
CA THR A 126 -7.88 6.01 1.69
C THR A 126 -9.38 6.17 1.47
N MET A 127 -10.01 7.15 2.13
CA MET A 127 -11.42 7.46 1.89
C MET A 127 -11.69 7.89 0.45
N ALA A 128 -10.77 8.65 -0.16
CA ALA A 128 -10.88 9.03 -1.57
C ALA A 128 -10.80 7.81 -2.50
N VAL A 129 -9.86 6.90 -2.27
CA VAL A 129 -9.75 5.63 -3.01
C VAL A 129 -11.01 4.79 -2.83
N GLN A 130 -11.55 4.70 -1.60
CA GLN A 130 -12.81 3.99 -1.34
C GLN A 130 -13.99 4.62 -2.09
N GLY A 131 -14.03 5.95 -2.20
CA GLY A 131 -15.01 6.67 -2.99
C GLY A 131 -14.94 6.30 -4.48
N VAL A 132 -13.75 6.36 -5.06
CA VAL A 132 -13.53 5.94 -6.45
C VAL A 132 -13.89 4.47 -6.66
N TRP A 133 -13.50 3.59 -5.74
CA TRP A 133 -13.84 2.17 -5.75
C TRP A 133 -15.35 1.93 -5.73
N THR A 134 -16.07 2.63 -4.85
CA THR A 134 -17.53 2.53 -4.73
C THR A 134 -18.23 3.03 -5.98
N VAL A 135 -17.76 4.12 -6.59
CA VAL A 135 -18.27 4.59 -7.88
C VAL A 135 -18.01 3.57 -8.99
N GLY A 136 -16.83 2.94 -9.00
CA GLY A 136 -16.49 1.86 -9.93
C GLY A 136 -17.40 0.64 -9.80
N ARG A 137 -17.65 0.18 -8.56
CA ARG A 137 -18.61 -0.89 -8.24
C ARG A 137 -20.00 -0.55 -8.76
N PHE A 138 -20.49 0.65 -8.44
CA PHE A 138 -21.80 1.12 -8.92
C PHE A 138 -21.88 1.17 -10.46
N ALA A 139 -20.84 1.66 -11.13
CA ALA A 139 -20.80 1.71 -12.59
C ALA A 139 -20.79 0.31 -13.21
N ALA A 140 -20.06 -0.64 -12.61
CA ALA A 140 -20.06 -2.04 -13.02
C ALA A 140 -21.46 -2.66 -12.87
N ASP A 141 -22.16 -2.41 -11.75
CA ASP A 141 -23.52 -2.92 -11.54
C ASP A 141 -24.48 -2.41 -12.63
N ARG A 142 -24.29 -1.18 -13.09
CA ARG A 142 -25.12 -0.57 -14.15
C ARG A 142 -24.78 -0.99 -15.57
N THR A 143 -23.53 -1.34 -15.85
CA THR A 143 -23.05 -1.57 -17.24
C THR A 143 -22.73 -3.03 -17.54
N LEU A 144 -22.33 -3.80 -16.53
CA LEU A 144 -21.91 -5.20 -16.61
C LEU A 144 -22.91 -6.16 -15.94
N GLY A 145 -23.92 -5.62 -15.24
CA GLY A 145 -24.94 -6.43 -14.55
C GLY A 145 -24.41 -7.18 -13.33
N THR A 146 -23.39 -6.63 -12.67
CA THR A 146 -22.85 -7.14 -11.40
C THR A 146 -23.73 -6.72 -10.22
N ASP A 147 -23.53 -7.36 -9.07
CA ASP A 147 -24.24 -7.06 -7.81
C ASP A 147 -23.23 -6.71 -6.70
N TYR A 148 -22.29 -5.80 -6.97
CA TYR A 148 -21.26 -5.41 -6.00
C TYR A 148 -21.79 -4.49 -4.89
N VAL A 149 -22.79 -3.65 -5.18
CA VAL A 149 -23.38 -2.71 -4.20
C VAL A 149 -24.74 -3.22 -3.74
N ALA A 150 -24.74 -3.92 -2.59
CA ALA A 150 -25.96 -4.49 -2.03
C ALA A 150 -26.98 -3.44 -1.53
N SER A 151 -26.51 -2.38 -0.84
CA SER A 151 -27.39 -1.34 -0.29
C SER A 151 -26.64 -0.04 0.04
N GLN A 152 -27.39 1.03 0.30
CA GLN A 152 -26.81 2.27 0.83
C GLN A 152 -26.16 2.05 2.21
N ALA A 153 -26.78 1.23 3.06
CA ALA A 153 -26.26 0.95 4.40
C ALA A 153 -24.94 0.18 4.34
N SER A 154 -24.79 -0.79 3.41
CA SER A 154 -23.52 -1.50 3.24
C SER A 154 -22.41 -0.56 2.84
N VAL A 155 -22.66 0.36 1.90
CA VAL A 155 -21.67 1.40 1.54
C VAL A 155 -21.28 2.26 2.74
N GLN A 156 -22.22 2.67 3.58
CA GLN A 156 -21.92 3.46 4.79
C GLN A 156 -21.02 2.68 5.76
N TRP A 157 -21.29 1.39 5.95
CA TRP A 157 -20.43 0.51 6.76
C TRP A 157 -19.05 0.31 6.13
N ASP A 158 -18.96 0.12 4.81
CA ASP A 158 -17.69 0.01 4.11
C ASP A 158 -16.80 1.24 4.39
N PHE A 159 -17.37 2.44 4.33
CA PHE A 159 -16.64 3.68 4.63
C PHE A 159 -16.21 3.78 6.09
N LEU A 160 -17.03 3.31 7.03
CA LEU A 160 -16.65 3.28 8.44
C LEU A 160 -15.47 2.33 8.64
N PHE A 161 -15.58 1.09 8.17
CA PHE A 161 -14.56 0.06 8.38
C PHE A 161 -13.26 0.39 7.64
N VAL A 162 -13.32 0.87 6.40
CA VAL A 162 -12.11 1.28 5.67
C VAL A 162 -11.39 2.42 6.40
N THR A 163 -12.12 3.34 7.01
CA THR A 163 -11.52 4.46 7.77
C THR A 163 -10.82 3.94 9.02
N VAL A 164 -11.43 2.99 9.73
CA VAL A 164 -10.82 2.34 10.90
C VAL A 164 -9.57 1.57 10.49
N VAL A 165 -9.64 0.78 9.41
CA VAL A 165 -8.50 0.02 8.88
C VAL A 165 -7.39 0.97 8.42
N ALA A 166 -7.72 2.06 7.73
CA ALA A 166 -6.76 3.08 7.31
C ALA A 166 -6.00 3.68 8.50
N ALA A 167 -6.71 4.01 9.58
CA ALA A 167 -6.09 4.52 10.79
C ALA A 167 -5.15 3.48 11.43
N VAL A 168 -5.58 2.22 11.54
CA VAL A 168 -4.77 1.14 12.12
C VAL A 168 -3.52 0.89 11.28
N VAL A 169 -3.68 0.70 9.96
CA VAL A 169 -2.56 0.39 9.05
C VAL A 169 -1.61 1.60 8.94
N GLY A 170 -2.14 2.81 8.82
CA GLY A 170 -1.34 4.04 8.76
C GLY A 170 -0.50 4.26 10.03
N VAL A 171 -1.10 4.07 11.21
CA VAL A 171 -0.36 4.14 12.49
C VAL A 171 0.67 3.02 12.60
N ALA A 172 0.32 1.78 12.25
CA ALA A 172 1.26 0.66 12.29
C ALA A 172 2.47 0.89 11.39
N PHE A 173 2.24 1.41 10.18
CA PHE A 173 3.28 1.77 9.23
C PHE A 173 4.21 2.85 9.80
N GLU A 174 3.64 3.94 10.31
CA GLU A 174 4.37 5.04 10.95
C GLU A 174 5.22 4.58 12.14
N LEU A 175 4.69 3.67 12.97
CA LEU A 175 5.42 3.10 14.10
C LEU A 175 6.56 2.17 13.68
N TYR A 176 6.40 1.46 12.56
CA TYR A 176 7.43 0.59 12.01
C TYR A 176 8.61 1.40 11.45
N PHE A 177 8.33 2.42 10.64
CA PHE A 177 9.39 3.29 10.07
C PHE A 177 10.00 4.23 11.10
N GLY A 178 9.18 4.80 12.00
CA GLY A 178 9.68 5.65 13.08
C GLY A 178 10.68 4.96 14.02
N ARG A 179 10.58 3.64 14.20
CA ARG A 179 11.57 2.86 14.95
C ARG A 179 12.83 2.55 14.17
N ALA A 180 12.75 2.43 12.84
CA ALA A 180 13.90 2.14 12.00
C ALA A 180 14.88 3.32 11.93
N ASP A 181 14.36 4.56 12.01
CA ASP A 181 15.18 5.78 11.96
C ASP A 181 15.80 6.15 13.33
N GLY A 182 15.20 5.70 14.43
CA GLY A 182 15.66 6.01 15.80
C GLY A 182 16.87 5.22 16.31
N GLY A 183 17.42 4.28 15.53
CA GLY A 183 18.55 3.43 15.94
C GLY A 183 19.94 4.01 15.63
N GLY A 184 20.03 5.24 15.12
CA GLY A 184 21.26 5.80 14.54
C GLY A 184 21.92 6.97 15.28
N SER A 185 21.39 7.43 16.42
CA SER A 185 21.91 8.62 17.10
C SER A 185 21.97 8.43 18.60
N GLN A 186 23.12 7.96 19.11
CA GLN A 186 23.98 8.65 20.09
C GLN A 186 25.05 7.68 20.67
N GLU A 187 26.04 7.29 19.86
CA GLU A 187 27.41 7.07 20.37
C GLU A 187 28.12 8.41 20.26
N GLU A 188 27.74 9.36 21.12
CA GLU A 188 28.56 10.54 21.37
C GLU A 188 29.62 10.08 22.38
N PRO A 189 30.91 10.04 22.01
CA PRO A 189 31.95 9.52 22.87
C PRO A 189 31.98 10.32 24.16
N ALA A 190 31.98 9.60 25.28
CA ALA A 190 32.21 10.14 26.60
C ALA A 190 33.44 11.05 26.54
N VAL A 191 33.23 12.35 26.70
CA VAL A 191 34.27 13.27 27.09
C VAL A 191 34.67 12.87 28.50
N SER A 192 35.64 11.96 28.58
CA SER A 192 36.39 11.65 29.78
C SER A 192 37.55 12.65 29.86
N ASP A 193 37.30 13.75 30.58
CA ASP A 193 38.12 14.44 31.61
C ASP A 193 39.65 14.64 31.40
N PRO A 194 40.28 15.61 32.10
CA PRO A 194 39.84 16.30 33.33
C PRO A 194 39.88 17.85 33.31
#